data_AF-A0AA39VVS1-F1
#
_entry.id   AF-A0AA39VVS1-F1
#
_cell.length_a   1.000
_cell.length_b   1.000
_cell.length_c   1.000
_cell.angle_alpha   90.00
_cell.angle_beta   90.00
_cell.angle_gamma   90.00
#
_symmetry.space_group_name_H-M   'P 1'
#
loop_
_entity.id
_entity.type
_entity.pdbx_description
1 polymer ?
#
loop_
_entity_poly.entity_id
_entity_poly.type
_entity_poly.pdbx_seq_one_letter_code
_entity_poly.pdbx_strand_id
1 'polypeptide(L)'
;MHIDVCGPMSIQARGGYEYFITFTDDYSRFGYVYLMRHKSNAFDIFKAFKAEVENQLEKHIKILRSDRGGEYLSGEFQQYLIDNEIVSQFSAPGTPQQNGVSERRNRTLLDMVRSMLSYSTLPISFWGYALQTAIYILNDVPSKSVPQTPHELWTGHKPSLQHLRIFGCPAHVLKGKTEKMESRSETYIFVGYPKETK
;
A
#
# COMPACT_ATOMS: atom_id res chain seq x y z
N MET A 1 -7.69 -11.12 -6.75
CA MET A 1 -6.85 -9.93 -6.47
C MET A 1 -7.19 -8.85 -7.47
N HIS A 2 -7.35 -7.61 -7.03
CA HIS A 2 -7.43 -6.45 -7.93
C HIS A 2 -6.11 -5.68 -7.89
N ILE A 3 -5.66 -5.17 -9.04
CA ILE A 3 -4.41 -4.44 -9.20
C ILE A 3 -4.67 -3.12 -9.95
N ASP A 4 -4.05 -2.03 -9.51
CA ASP A 4 -4.15 -0.74 -10.18
C ASP A 4 -2.89 0.10 -9.97
N VAL A 5 -2.49 0.85 -11.01
CA VAL A 5 -1.34 1.75 -10.96
C VAL A 5 -1.82 3.19 -11.00
N CYS A 6 -1.34 4.00 -10.07
CA CYS A 6 -1.63 5.42 -10.01
C CYS A 6 -0.37 6.25 -10.22
N GLY A 7 -0.47 7.26 -11.10
CA GLY A 7 0.60 8.22 -11.40
C GLY A 7 0.68 8.56 -12.89
N PRO A 8 1.64 9.41 -13.29
CA PRO A 8 2.65 10.03 -12.43
C PRO A 8 2.04 11.06 -11.47
N MET A 9 2.56 11.13 -10.26
CA MET A 9 2.24 12.17 -9.28
C MET A 9 2.93 13.48 -9.66
N SER A 10 2.31 14.61 -9.37
CA SER A 10 2.86 15.94 -9.72
C SER A 10 4.16 16.30 -8.99
N ILE A 11 4.42 15.65 -7.85
CA ILE A 11 5.63 15.84 -7.03
C ILE A 11 6.23 14.47 -6.76
N GLN A 12 7.54 14.31 -6.99
CA GLN A 12 8.25 13.08 -6.63
C GLN A 12 8.25 12.86 -5.12
N ALA A 13 7.96 11.63 -4.70
CA ALA A 13 8.18 11.22 -3.33
C ALA A 13 9.67 11.08 -3.05
N ARG A 14 10.03 11.17 -1.76
CA ARG A 14 11.38 10.82 -1.30
C ARG A 14 11.79 9.44 -1.81
N GLY A 15 12.99 9.35 -2.39
CA GLY A 15 13.48 8.15 -3.06
C GLY A 15 13.24 8.11 -4.58
N GLY A 16 12.68 9.19 -5.15
CA GLY A 16 12.48 9.36 -6.59
C GLY A 16 11.27 8.61 -7.15
N TYR A 17 10.27 8.33 -6.30
CA TYR A 17 9.06 7.62 -6.71
C TYR A 17 8.04 8.59 -7.32
N GLU A 18 7.45 8.20 -8.45
CA GLU A 18 6.45 8.99 -9.19
C GLU A 18 5.12 8.27 -9.29
N TYR A 19 5.10 6.96 -9.06
CA TYR A 19 3.93 6.11 -9.19
C TYR A 19 3.77 5.27 -7.92
N PHE A 20 2.60 4.69 -7.76
CA PHE A 20 2.41 3.57 -6.84
C PHE A 20 1.48 2.54 -7.47
N ILE A 21 1.63 1.29 -7.05
CA ILE A 21 0.76 0.18 -7.42
C ILE A 21 0.04 -0.32 -6.18
N THR A 22 -1.24 -0.64 -6.33
CA THR A 22 -2.05 -1.21 -5.27
C THR A 22 -2.50 -2.61 -5.62
N PHE A 23 -2.50 -3.49 -4.61
CA PHE A 23 -3.08 -4.82 -4.70
C PHE A 23 -4.16 -4.93 -3.65
N THR A 24 -5.40 -5.21 -4.05
CA THR A 24 -6.52 -5.34 -3.11
C THR A 24 -7.12 -6.73 -3.21
N ASP A 25 -7.16 -7.45 -2.10
CA ASP A 25 -7.86 -8.72 -2.03
C ASP A 25 -9.38 -8.49 -2.18
N ASP A 26 -10.02 -9.37 -2.95
CA ASP A 26 -11.44 -9.19 -3.28
C ASP A 26 -12.35 -9.60 -2.13
N TYR A 27 -11.90 -10.51 -1.26
CA TYR A 27 -12.68 -11.02 -0.14
C TYR A 27 -12.52 -10.13 1.10
N SER A 28 -11.30 -10.07 1.63
CA SER A 28 -10.96 -9.35 2.87
C SER A 28 -10.92 -7.84 2.70
N ARG A 29 -10.77 -7.36 1.46
CA ARG A 29 -10.41 -5.96 1.16
C ARG A 29 -9.06 -5.55 1.76
N PHE A 30 -8.21 -6.49 2.14
CA PHE A 30 -6.85 -6.17 2.56
C PHE A 30 -6.07 -5.62 1.36
N GLY A 31 -5.36 -4.52 1.57
CA GLY A 31 -4.65 -3.85 0.48
C GLY A 31 -3.15 -3.74 0.75
N TYR A 32 -2.37 -3.84 -0.32
CA TYR A 32 -0.95 -3.56 -0.34
C TYR A 32 -0.68 -2.36 -1.23
N VAL A 33 0.35 -1.59 -0.88
CA VAL A 33 0.87 -0.49 -1.70
C VAL A 33 2.38 -0.65 -1.85
N TYR A 34 2.86 -0.45 -3.07
CA TYR A 34 4.28 -0.36 -3.38
C TYR A 34 4.54 0.90 -4.21
N LEU A 35 5.58 1.66 -3.84
CA LEU A 35 6.00 2.86 -4.56
C LEU A 35 6.87 2.46 -5.76
N MET A 36 6.75 3.18 -6.87
CA MET A 36 7.47 2.89 -8.11
C MET A 36 8.08 4.16 -8.72
N ARG A 37 9.28 4.02 -9.28
CA ARG A 37 9.92 5.10 -10.04
C ARG A 37 9.41 5.15 -11.46
N HIS A 38 9.16 3.98 -12.04
CA HIS A 38 8.65 3.85 -13.41
C HIS A 38 7.47 2.89 -13.44
N LYS A 39 6.53 3.14 -14.38
CA LYS A 39 5.38 2.25 -14.60
C LYS A 39 5.80 0.82 -14.96
N SER A 40 6.96 0.66 -15.63
CA SER A 40 7.54 -0.64 -15.97
C SER A 40 7.95 -1.49 -14.77
N ASN A 41 8.08 -0.91 -13.56
CA ASN A 41 8.37 -1.69 -12.35
C ASN A 41 7.18 -2.55 -11.88
N ALA A 42 5.98 -2.34 -12.43
CA ALA A 42 4.75 -3.03 -12.01
C ALA A 42 4.87 -4.56 -12.07
N PHE A 43 5.50 -5.09 -13.12
CA PHE A 43 5.61 -6.54 -13.29
C PHE A 43 6.55 -7.20 -12.27
N ASP A 44 7.73 -6.64 -12.04
CA ASP A 44 8.66 -7.15 -11.03
C ASP A 44 8.08 -7.05 -9.62
N ILE A 45 7.38 -5.96 -9.32
CA ILE A 45 6.68 -5.80 -8.05
C ILE A 45 5.57 -6.84 -7.90
N PHE A 46 4.81 -7.14 -8.96
CA PHE A 46 3.79 -8.19 -8.91
C PHE A 46 4.40 -9.56 -8.62
N LYS A 47 5.52 -9.92 -9.26
CA LYS A 47 6.23 -11.19 -8.99
C LYS A 47 6.63 -11.30 -7.52
N ALA A 48 7.25 -10.25 -6.98
CA ALA A 48 7.67 -10.19 -5.58
C ALA A 48 6.46 -10.26 -4.62
N PHE A 49 5.42 -9.48 -4.90
CA PHE A 49 4.17 -9.47 -4.13
C PHE A 49 3.52 -10.86 -4.09
N LYS A 50 3.35 -11.51 -5.25
CA LYS A 50 2.77 -12.87 -5.34
C LYS A 50 3.56 -13.84 -4.48
N ALA A 51 4.89 -13.90 -4.65
CA ALA A 51 5.74 -14.83 -3.91
C ALA A 51 5.62 -14.60 -2.39
N GLU A 52 5.60 -13.34 -1.96
CA GLU A 52 5.45 -12.98 -0.55
C GLU A 52 4.10 -13.43 0.02
N VAL A 53 2.99 -13.03 -0.59
CA VAL A 53 1.65 -13.29 -0.02
C VAL A 53 1.23 -14.74 -0.11
N GLU A 54 1.60 -15.44 -1.17
CA GLU A 54 1.25 -16.85 -1.30
C GLU A 54 2.01 -17.70 -0.28
N ASN A 55 3.26 -17.35 0.01
CA ASN A 55 4.04 -18.01 1.05
C ASN A 55 3.53 -17.67 2.46
N GLN A 56 3.17 -16.42 2.74
CA GLN A 56 2.67 -16.02 4.05
C GLN A 56 1.29 -16.62 4.37
N LEU A 57 0.44 -16.82 3.37
CA LEU A 57 -0.93 -17.28 3.55
C LEU A 57 -1.16 -18.76 3.24
N GLU A 58 -0.17 -19.45 2.66
CA GLU A 58 -0.32 -20.80 2.11
C GLU A 58 -1.53 -20.89 1.14
N LYS A 59 -1.72 -19.85 0.33
CA LYS A 59 -2.85 -19.69 -0.62
C LYS A 59 -2.34 -19.14 -1.94
N HIS A 60 -2.98 -19.48 -3.05
CA HIS A 60 -2.60 -18.99 -4.38
C HIS A 60 -3.55 -17.93 -4.94
N ILE A 61 -3.00 -16.98 -5.68
CA ILE A 61 -3.75 -15.99 -6.45
C ILE A 61 -4.34 -16.67 -7.67
N LYS A 62 -5.65 -16.89 -7.68
CA LYS A 62 -6.34 -17.56 -8.82
C LYS A 62 -6.73 -16.61 -9.95
N ILE A 63 -7.08 -15.37 -9.60
CA ILE A 63 -7.63 -14.38 -10.54
C ILE A 63 -6.98 -13.04 -10.25
N LEU A 64 -6.43 -12.42 -11.30
CA LEU A 64 -5.92 -11.06 -11.28
C LEU A 64 -6.85 -10.15 -12.10
N ARG A 65 -7.40 -9.12 -11.46
CA ARG A 65 -8.27 -8.12 -12.08
C ARG A 65 -7.54 -6.80 -12.24
N SER A 66 -7.39 -6.34 -13.47
CA SER A 66 -6.68 -5.11 -13.82
C SER A 66 -7.51 -4.28 -14.80
N ASP A 67 -7.13 -3.01 -14.97
CA ASP A 67 -7.56 -2.26 -16.15
C ASP A 67 -6.77 -2.70 -17.39
N ARG A 68 -7.03 -2.07 -18.54
CA ARG A 68 -6.28 -2.33 -19.78
C ARG A 68 -4.99 -1.50 -19.86
N GLY A 69 -4.35 -1.19 -18.74
CA GLY A 69 -3.08 -0.50 -18.68
C GLY A 69 -1.99 -1.26 -19.43
N GLY A 70 -1.18 -0.55 -20.23
CA GLY A 70 -0.15 -1.16 -21.08
C GLY A 70 0.88 -2.01 -20.32
N GLU A 71 1.12 -1.70 -19.05
CA GLU A 71 1.97 -2.48 -18.13
C GLU A 71 1.47 -3.92 -17.93
N TYR A 72 0.15 -4.14 -17.99
CA TYR A 72 -0.46 -5.46 -17.79
C TYR A 72 -0.59 -6.24 -19.10
N LEU A 73 -0.56 -5.55 -20.24
CA LEU A 73 -0.76 -6.13 -21.57
C LEU A 73 0.53 -6.66 -22.22
N SER A 74 1.68 -6.55 -21.54
CA SER A 74 2.93 -7.10 -22.07
C SER A 74 2.87 -8.62 -22.20
N GLY A 75 3.46 -9.16 -23.27
CA GLY A 75 3.48 -10.61 -23.51
C GLY A 75 4.18 -11.38 -22.39
N GLU A 76 5.23 -10.80 -21.79
CA GLU A 76 5.93 -11.39 -20.64
C GLU A 76 5.02 -11.50 -19.41
N PHE A 77 4.25 -10.45 -19.09
CA PHE A 77 3.32 -10.48 -17.96
C PHE A 77 2.24 -11.53 -18.22
N GLN A 78 1.61 -11.52 -19.41
CA GLN A 78 0.57 -12.50 -19.73
C GLN A 78 1.09 -13.94 -19.69
N GLN A 79 2.29 -14.20 -20.22
CA GLN A 79 2.91 -15.52 -20.15
C GLN A 79 3.15 -15.94 -18.70
N TYR A 80 3.68 -15.05 -17.86
CA TYR A 80 3.89 -15.33 -16.45
C TYR A 80 2.58 -15.69 -15.71
N LEU A 81 1.47 -15.03 -16.04
CA LEU A 81 0.16 -15.37 -15.47
C LEU A 81 -0.28 -16.77 -15.90
N ILE A 82 -0.10 -17.12 -17.18
CA ILE A 82 -0.41 -18.46 -17.72
C ILE A 82 0.43 -19.52 -17.00
N ASP A 83 1.74 -19.29 -16.89
CA ASP A 83 2.69 -20.23 -16.27
C ASP A 83 2.40 -20.45 -14.77
N ASN A 84 1.75 -19.48 -14.12
CA ASN A 84 1.33 -19.54 -12.72
C ASN A 84 -0.16 -19.89 -12.56
N GLU A 85 -0.84 -20.30 -13.64
CA GLU A 85 -2.26 -20.67 -13.65
C GLU A 85 -3.20 -19.57 -13.12
N ILE A 86 -2.81 -18.30 -13.31
CA ILE A 86 -3.59 -17.14 -12.89
C ILE A 86 -4.46 -16.67 -14.06
N VAL A 87 -5.77 -16.64 -13.83
CA VAL A 87 -6.71 -16.08 -14.80
C VAL A 87 -6.63 -14.56 -14.79
N SER A 88 -6.19 -13.98 -15.91
CA SER A 88 -6.25 -12.53 -16.13
C SER A 88 -7.67 -12.09 -16.49
N GLN A 89 -8.18 -11.08 -15.78
CA GLN A 89 -9.47 -10.45 -16.04
C GLN A 89 -9.29 -8.94 -16.21
N PHE A 90 -9.57 -8.43 -17.39
CA PHE A 90 -9.48 -7.00 -17.68
C PHE A 90 -10.84 -6.33 -17.57
N SER A 91 -10.90 -5.14 -16.98
CA SER A 91 -12.11 -4.32 -17.03
C SER A 91 -12.43 -3.94 -18.48
N ALA A 92 -13.72 -3.95 -18.83
CA ALA A 92 -14.16 -3.53 -20.15
C ALA A 92 -14.03 -2.00 -20.30
N PRO A 93 -13.64 -1.50 -21.48
CA PRO A 93 -13.56 -0.06 -21.74
C PRO A 93 -14.91 0.61 -21.43
N GLY A 94 -14.88 1.72 -20.68
CA GLY A 94 -16.10 2.43 -20.31
C GLY A 94 -16.93 1.80 -19.20
N THR A 95 -16.43 0.76 -18.51
CA THR A 95 -17.06 0.19 -17.31
C THR A 95 -16.18 0.31 -16.05
N PRO A 96 -16.01 1.54 -15.50
CA PRO A 96 -15.21 1.77 -14.28
C PRO A 96 -15.67 0.91 -13.10
N GLN A 97 -16.93 0.46 -13.09
CA GLN A 97 -17.49 -0.37 -12.03
C GLN A 97 -16.73 -1.69 -11.85
N GLN A 98 -16.17 -2.27 -12.93
CA GLN A 98 -15.43 -3.55 -12.87
C GLN A 98 -14.09 -3.44 -12.15
N ASN A 99 -13.38 -2.31 -12.26
CA ASN A 99 -12.20 -2.01 -11.46
C ASN A 99 -12.51 -1.05 -10.28
N GLY A 100 -13.81 -0.87 -9.99
CA GLY A 100 -14.26 0.13 -9.04
C GLY A 100 -13.79 -0.13 -7.61
N VAL A 101 -13.37 -1.37 -7.29
CA VAL A 101 -12.75 -1.69 -6.00
C VAL A 101 -11.40 -0.97 -5.87
N SER A 102 -10.51 -1.15 -6.85
CA SER A 102 -9.19 -0.50 -6.85
C SER A 102 -9.30 1.00 -6.97
N GLU A 103 -10.15 1.50 -7.87
CA GLU A 103 -10.34 2.94 -8.06
C GLU A 103 -10.87 3.63 -6.79
N ARG A 104 -11.85 3.02 -6.10
CA ARG A 104 -12.35 3.54 -4.82
C ARG A 104 -11.26 3.51 -3.75
N ARG A 105 -10.50 2.41 -3.68
CA ARG A 105 -9.38 2.29 -2.73
C ARG A 105 -8.34 3.37 -2.97
N ASN A 106 -7.92 3.57 -4.22
CA ASN A 106 -6.93 4.57 -4.60
C ASN A 106 -7.41 5.99 -4.29
N ARG A 107 -8.70 6.29 -4.53
CA ARG A 107 -9.28 7.57 -4.13
C ARG A 107 -9.22 7.78 -2.61
N THR A 108 -9.67 6.81 -1.82
CA THR A 108 -9.60 6.90 -0.35
C THR A 108 -8.17 7.07 0.16
N LEU A 109 -7.21 6.34 -0.41
CA LEU A 109 -5.80 6.48 -0.08
C LEU A 109 -5.28 7.89 -0.35
N LEU A 110 -5.55 8.45 -1.52
CA LEU A 110 -5.13 9.80 -1.87
C LEU A 110 -5.79 10.88 -1.02
N ASP A 111 -7.06 10.70 -0.65
CA ASP A 111 -7.74 11.62 0.27
C ASP A 111 -7.11 11.59 1.67
N MET A 112 -6.79 10.41 2.20
CA MET A 112 -6.06 10.28 3.46
C MET A 112 -4.66 10.90 3.39
N VAL A 113 -3.92 10.68 2.31
CA VAL A 113 -2.61 11.30 2.08
C VAL A 113 -2.70 12.82 2.12
N ARG A 114 -3.68 13.40 1.43
CA ARG A 114 -3.91 14.86 1.44
C ARG A 114 -4.20 15.35 2.85
N SER A 115 -5.08 14.67 3.59
CA SER A 115 -5.42 15.05 4.96
C SER A 115 -4.21 14.95 5.90
N MET A 116 -3.45 13.84 5.85
CA MET A 116 -2.26 13.64 6.67
C MET A 116 -1.20 14.72 6.41
N LEU A 117 -0.91 15.00 5.14
CA LEU A 117 0.06 16.02 4.77
C LEU A 117 -0.41 17.42 5.17
N SER A 118 -1.69 17.74 5.00
CA SER A 118 -2.25 19.04 5.40
C SER A 118 -2.21 19.30 6.90
N TYR A 119 -2.27 18.23 7.71
CA TYR A 119 -2.17 18.32 9.16
C TYR A 119 -0.71 18.44 9.63
N SER A 120 0.21 17.79 8.91
CA SER A 120 1.63 17.77 9.25
C SER A 120 2.37 19.03 8.81
N THR A 121 3.58 19.24 9.34
CA THR A 121 4.53 20.26 8.83
C THR A 121 5.43 19.72 7.70
N LEU A 122 5.18 18.50 7.23
CA LEU A 122 6.02 17.82 6.24
C LEU A 122 5.70 18.29 4.82
N PRO A 123 6.73 18.41 3.94
CA PRO A 123 6.51 18.76 2.55
C PRO A 123 5.79 17.64 1.78
N ILE A 124 5.14 17.99 0.67
CA ILE A 124 4.35 17.05 -0.16
C ILE A 124 5.20 15.86 -0.65
N SER A 125 6.52 16.01 -0.77
CA SER A 125 7.45 14.90 -1.10
C SER A 125 7.44 13.74 -0.10
N PHE A 126 6.78 13.87 1.05
CA PHE A 126 6.50 12.77 1.99
C PHE A 126 5.24 11.96 1.63
N TRP A 127 4.56 12.23 0.52
CA TRP A 127 3.33 11.54 0.14
C TRP A 127 3.49 10.01 0.09
N GLY A 128 4.68 9.49 -0.26
CA GLY A 128 4.94 8.04 -0.26
C GLY A 128 4.85 7.42 1.13
N TYR A 129 5.39 8.09 2.15
CA TYR A 129 5.30 7.67 3.55
C TYR A 129 3.88 7.81 4.10
N ALA A 130 3.20 8.92 3.77
CA ALA A 130 1.80 9.12 4.11
C ALA A 130 0.91 8.03 3.48
N LEU A 131 1.19 7.63 2.25
CA LEU A 131 0.44 6.60 1.53
C LEU A 131 0.60 5.23 2.17
N GLN A 132 1.84 4.86 2.54
CA GLN A 132 2.11 3.62 3.28
C GLN A 132 1.45 3.62 4.66
N THR A 133 1.42 4.77 5.34
CA THR A 133 0.69 4.94 6.60
C THR A 133 -0.82 4.81 6.41
N ALA A 134 -1.36 5.38 5.34
CA ALA A 134 -2.79 5.33 5.03
C ALA A 134 -3.25 3.89 4.76
N ILE A 135 -2.51 3.11 3.97
CA ILE A 135 -2.89 1.72 3.73
C ILE A 135 -2.80 0.86 4.99
N TYR A 136 -1.77 1.11 5.82
CA TYR A 136 -1.62 0.43 7.11
C TYR A 136 -2.85 0.64 7.99
N ILE A 137 -3.27 1.90 8.17
CA ILE A 137 -4.46 2.24 8.94
C ILE A 137 -5.71 1.62 8.32
N LEU A 138 -5.89 1.71 7.00
CA LEU A 138 -7.08 1.17 6.31
C LEU A 138 -7.22 -0.36 6.42
N ASN A 139 -6.12 -1.09 6.61
CA ASN A 139 -6.18 -2.52 6.82
C ASN A 139 -6.60 -2.87 8.25
N ASP A 140 -6.29 -2.02 9.23
CA ASP A 140 -6.56 -2.28 10.64
C ASP A 140 -7.90 -1.71 11.14
N VAL A 141 -8.54 -0.80 10.38
CA VAL A 141 -9.83 -0.21 10.76
C VAL A 141 -11.02 -0.90 10.08
N PRO A 142 -12.19 -0.97 10.73
CA PRO A 142 -13.41 -1.48 10.10
C PRO A 142 -13.81 -0.65 8.87
N SER A 143 -14.40 -1.32 7.87
CA SER A 143 -14.97 -0.64 6.71
C SER A 143 -16.41 -1.13 6.48
N LYS A 144 -17.24 -0.34 5.80
CA LYS A 144 -18.61 -0.77 5.44
C LYS A 144 -18.64 -1.94 4.45
N SER A 145 -17.52 -2.24 3.80
CA SER A 145 -17.43 -3.27 2.76
C SER A 145 -17.27 -4.69 3.30
N VAL A 146 -16.88 -4.84 4.57
CA VAL A 146 -16.60 -6.13 5.21
C VAL A 146 -17.03 -6.11 6.69
N PRO A 147 -17.45 -7.24 7.27
CA PRO A 147 -17.97 -7.29 8.65
C PRO A 147 -16.88 -7.14 9.72
N GLN A 148 -15.64 -7.49 9.40
CA GLN A 148 -14.47 -7.40 10.26
C GLN A 148 -13.42 -6.47 9.62
N THR A 149 -12.35 -6.16 10.35
CA THR A 149 -11.23 -5.41 9.76
C THR A 149 -10.60 -6.21 8.62
N PRO A 150 -10.11 -5.56 7.54
CA PRO A 150 -9.40 -6.28 6.48
C PRO A 150 -8.24 -7.14 7.02
N HIS A 151 -7.49 -6.64 8.00
CA HIS A 151 -6.42 -7.38 8.68
C HIS A 151 -6.91 -8.66 9.34
N GLU A 152 -8.03 -8.61 10.06
CA GLU A 152 -8.63 -9.77 10.72
C GLU A 152 -9.10 -10.82 9.71
N LEU A 153 -9.70 -10.40 8.59
CA LEU A 153 -10.10 -11.32 7.52
C LEU A 153 -8.90 -11.91 6.77
N TRP A 154 -7.80 -11.17 6.67
CA TRP A 154 -6.60 -11.58 5.95
C TRP A 154 -5.74 -12.54 6.77
N THR A 155 -5.54 -12.24 8.05
CA THR A 155 -4.61 -12.94 8.94
C THR A 155 -5.29 -13.87 9.94
N GLY A 156 -6.61 -13.78 10.10
CA GLY A 156 -7.36 -14.44 11.17
C GLY A 156 -7.20 -13.80 12.55
N HIS A 157 -6.43 -12.72 12.68
CA HIS A 157 -6.10 -12.08 13.95
C HIS A 157 -6.60 -10.64 13.99
N LYS A 158 -7.34 -10.32 15.05
CA LYS A 158 -7.81 -8.96 15.29
C LYS A 158 -6.64 -8.03 15.64
N PRO A 159 -6.40 -6.94 14.90
CA PRO A 159 -5.31 -6.02 15.19
C PRO A 159 -5.60 -5.22 16.47
N SER A 160 -4.54 -4.89 17.21
CA SER A 160 -4.59 -3.83 18.23
C SER A 160 -4.47 -2.47 17.53
N LEU A 161 -5.10 -1.43 18.06
CA LEU A 161 -4.95 -0.05 17.54
C LEU A 161 -4.11 0.84 18.46
N GLN A 162 -3.59 0.31 19.57
CA GLN A 162 -2.90 1.09 20.60
C GLN A 162 -1.56 1.67 20.13
N HIS A 163 -0.93 1.04 19.15
CA HIS A 163 0.33 1.49 18.56
C HIS A 163 0.13 2.58 17.50
N LEU A 164 -1.11 2.85 17.09
CA LEU A 164 -1.36 3.86 16.07
C LEU A 164 -0.97 5.26 16.58
N ARG A 165 -0.26 5.99 15.74
CA ARG A 165 0.19 7.37 15.96
C ARG A 165 -0.26 8.25 14.80
N ILE A 166 -0.49 9.53 15.12
CA ILE A 166 -0.88 10.54 14.14
C ILE A 166 0.31 10.80 13.23
N PHE A 167 0.11 10.71 11.91
CA PHE A 167 1.14 11.05 10.93
C PHE A 167 1.60 12.50 11.13
N GLY A 168 2.91 12.72 11.21
CA GLY A 168 3.48 14.06 11.43
C GLY A 168 3.59 14.47 12.89
N CYS A 169 3.26 13.61 13.87
CA CYS A 169 3.45 13.96 15.28
C CYS A 169 4.93 13.90 15.72
N PRO A 170 5.30 14.59 16.82
CA PRO A 170 6.63 14.44 17.42
C PRO A 170 6.87 12.99 17.87
N ALA A 171 8.05 12.47 17.55
CA ALA A 171 8.54 11.16 17.99
C ALA A 171 9.84 11.35 18.76
N HIS A 172 10.01 10.64 19.88
CA HIS A 172 11.24 10.70 20.68
C HIS A 172 12.01 9.41 20.53
N VAL A 173 13.25 9.51 20.04
CA VAL A 173 14.15 8.37 19.88
C VAL A 173 15.20 8.42 20.99
N LEU A 174 15.35 7.33 21.72
CA LEU A 174 16.34 7.21 22.79
C LEU A 174 17.76 7.30 22.20
N LYS A 175 18.57 8.22 22.71
CA LYS A 175 20.00 8.28 22.42
C LYS A 175 20.68 7.09 23.09
N GLY A 176 21.72 6.54 22.45
CA GLY A 176 22.51 5.42 22.99
C GLY A 176 23.27 5.80 24.27
N LYS A 177 24.59 5.92 24.20
CA LYS A 177 25.37 6.41 25.35
C LYS A 177 25.18 7.92 25.46
N THR A 178 24.64 8.38 26.58
CA THR A 178 24.54 9.80 26.95
C THR A 178 25.39 10.11 28.16
N GLU A 179 26.01 11.27 28.22
CA GLU A 179 26.74 11.72 29.40
C GLU A 179 25.78 12.15 30.54
N LYS A 180 26.34 12.40 31.74
CA LYS A 180 25.54 12.90 32.86
C LYS A 180 24.95 14.27 32.51
N MET A 181 23.64 14.44 32.73
CA MET A 181 22.83 15.66 32.48
C MET A 181 22.43 15.93 31.02
N GLU A 182 22.78 15.10 30.05
CA GLU A 182 22.31 15.26 28.67
C GLU A 182 20.87 14.75 28.46
N SER A 183 20.16 15.34 27.49
CA SER A 183 18.89 14.80 27.02
C SER A 183 19.08 13.37 26.54
N ARG A 184 18.30 12.44 27.09
CA ARG A 184 18.31 11.02 26.71
C ARG A 184 17.59 10.74 25.41
N SER A 185 16.95 11.73 24.78
CA SER A 185 16.21 11.54 23.54
C SER A 185 16.41 12.69 22.55
N GLU A 186 16.25 12.36 21.28
CA GLU A 186 16.12 13.31 20.18
C GLU A 186 14.70 13.33 19.66
N THR A 187 14.25 14.52 19.26
CA THR A 187 12.91 14.72 18.70
C THR A 187 12.97 14.60 17.18
N TYR A 188 12.10 13.74 16.66
CA TYR A 188 11.88 13.46 15.24
C TYR A 188 10.40 13.65 14.91
N ILE A 189 10.04 13.43 13.65
CA ILE A 189 8.65 13.43 13.19
C ILE A 189 8.27 12.00 12.79
N PHE A 190 7.12 11.52 13.29
CA PHE A 190 6.59 10.22 12.91
C PHE A 190 6.08 10.23 11.47
N VAL A 191 6.62 9.33 10.65
CA VAL A 191 6.30 9.23 9.20
C VAL A 191 5.68 7.90 8.80
N GLY A 192 5.36 7.02 9.75
CA GLY A 192 4.66 5.77 9.47
C GLY A 192 5.29 4.54 10.11
N TYR A 193 4.82 3.37 9.64
CA TYR A 193 5.13 2.06 10.22
C TYR A 193 6.05 1.30 9.24
N PRO A 194 7.28 0.92 9.65
CA PRO A 194 8.17 0.17 8.78
C PRO A 194 7.73 -1.29 8.66
N LYS A 195 7.76 -1.85 7.44
CA LYS A 195 7.38 -3.26 7.18
C LYS A 195 8.27 -4.29 7.89
N GLU A 196 9.49 -3.90 8.27
CA GLU A 196 10.53 -4.79 8.81
C GLU A 196 10.56 -4.86 10.35
N THR A 197 9.66 -4.15 11.02
CA THR A 197 9.62 -4.07 12.49
C THR A 197 8.33 -4.69 13.02
N LYS A 198 8.46 -5.60 13.99
CA LYS A 198 7.35 -6.17 14.76
C LYS A 198 7.02 -5.30 15.96
#